data_AF-A0A7C7QUV6-F1
#
_entry.id   AF-A0A7C7QUV6-F1
#
_cell.length_a   1.000
_cell.length_b   1.000
_cell.length_c   1.000
_cell.angle_alpha   90.00
_cell.angle_beta   90.00
_cell.angle_gamma   90.00
#
_symmetry.space_group_name_H-M   'P 1'
#
loop_
_entity.id
_entity.type
_entity.pdbx_description
1 polymer ?
#
loop_
_entity_poly.entity_id
_entity_poly.type
_entity_poly.pdbx_seq_one_letter_code
_entity_poly.pdbx_strand_id
1 'polypeptide(L)'
;MLTREAVFRQIDADKVESIQEIVAVDYDNALQMPLGFRHRGCYYEVTELIGSFRQSPDDPSVLYLVRTQAGIYALYLDLWGEMIRVCFI
;
A
#
# COMPACT_ATOMS: atom_id res chain seq x y z
N MET A 1 10.98 -5.75 15.39
CA MET A 1 9.65 -5.49 14.83
C MET A 1 9.37 -4.00 14.91
N LEU A 2 9.09 -3.34 13.79
CA LEU A 2 8.65 -1.94 13.76
C LEU A 2 7.17 -1.90 14.15
N THR A 3 6.84 -1.22 15.25
CA THR A 3 5.44 -1.04 15.67
C THR A 3 4.73 -0.10 14.70
N ARG A 4 3.40 -0.21 14.64
CA ARG A 4 2.54 0.63 13.81
C ARG A 4 2.85 2.13 14.02
N GLU A 5 3.09 2.60 15.24
CA GLU A 5 3.44 4.02 15.47
C GLU A 5 4.82 4.39 14.91
N ALA A 6 5.78 3.46 14.92
CA ALA A 6 7.12 3.70 14.37
C ALA A 6 7.10 3.83 12.84
N VAL A 7 6.15 3.15 12.18
CA VAL A 7 5.93 3.26 10.73
C VAL A 7 5.38 4.66 10.39
N PHE A 8 4.36 5.14 11.13
CA PHE A 8 3.82 6.48 10.92
C PHE A 8 4.84 7.59 11.19
N ARG A 9 5.72 7.44 12.19
CA ARG A 9 6.80 8.41 12.44
C ARG A 9 7.83 8.46 11.32
N GLN A 10 8.05 7.37 10.59
CA GLN A 10 8.98 7.39 9.44
C GLN A 10 8.37 8.09 8.22
N ILE A 11 7.05 7.93 8.03
CA ILE A 11 6.29 8.69 7.05
C ILE A 11 6.38 10.19 7.36
N ASP A 12 6.13 10.57 8.62
CA ASP A 12 6.18 11.96 9.08
C ASP A 12 7.60 12.57 9.02
N ALA A 13 8.62 11.71 9.10
CA ALA A 13 10.03 12.11 8.97
C ALA A 13 10.55 12.18 7.52
N ASP A 14 9.66 12.11 6.53
CA ASP A 14 9.97 12.22 5.09
C ASP A 14 11.01 11.19 4.59
N LYS A 15 11.16 10.07 5.31
CA LYS A 15 12.03 8.95 4.93
C LYS A 15 11.28 7.96 4.03
N VAL A 16 10.64 8.50 3.01
CA VAL A 16 9.74 7.74 2.15
C VAL A 16 10.17 7.88 0.70
N GLU A 17 10.45 6.76 0.05
CA GLU A 17 10.74 6.79 -1.38
C GLU A 17 9.43 6.70 -2.17
N SER A 18 9.18 7.72 -2.99
CA SER A 18 8.01 7.78 -3.86
C SER A 18 8.29 6.97 -5.12
N ILE A 19 7.66 5.81 -5.26
CA ILE A 19 7.66 5.08 -6.53
C ILE A 19 6.32 5.30 -7.22
N GLN A 20 6.26 6.28 -8.13
CA GLN A 20 5.07 6.67 -8.91
C GLN A 20 4.88 5.76 -10.14
N GLU A 21 4.73 4.44 -9.94
CA GLU A 21 4.50 3.50 -11.04
C GLU A 21 3.17 2.75 -10.85
N ILE A 22 2.56 2.31 -11.94
CA ILE A 22 1.36 1.44 -11.88
C ILE A 22 1.82 0.01 -11.58
N VAL A 23 1.12 -0.69 -10.68
CA VAL A 23 1.39 -2.10 -10.35
C VAL A 23 0.18 -2.97 -10.56
N ALA A 24 0.44 -4.20 -11.03
CA ALA A 24 -0.55 -5.26 -10.94
C ALA A 24 -0.66 -5.70 -9.48
N VAL A 25 -1.88 -5.76 -8.95
CA VAL A 25 -2.17 -6.16 -7.58
C VAL A 25 -3.18 -7.30 -7.60
N ASP A 26 -2.90 -8.31 -6.81
CA ASP A 26 -3.86 -9.35 -6.48
C ASP A 26 -4.74 -8.82 -5.35
N TYR A 27 -6.03 -8.62 -5.64
CA TYR A 27 -6.97 -7.95 -4.74
C TYR A 27 -8.11 -8.89 -4.34
N ASP A 28 -8.38 -8.98 -3.05
CA ASP A 28 -9.53 -9.70 -2.51
C ASP A 28 -10.75 -8.76 -2.47
N ASN A 29 -11.71 -8.99 -3.37
CA ASN A 29 -12.94 -8.21 -3.43
C ASN A 29 -13.90 -8.49 -2.26
N ALA A 30 -13.83 -9.64 -1.61
CA ALA A 30 -14.67 -9.95 -0.46
C ALA A 30 -14.17 -9.24 0.80
N LEU A 31 -12.85 -9.23 0.99
CA LEU A 31 -12.20 -8.56 2.12
C LEU A 31 -11.81 -7.11 1.85
N GLN A 32 -11.96 -6.65 0.60
CA GLN A 32 -11.61 -5.30 0.14
C GLN A 32 -10.17 -4.93 0.50
N MET A 33 -9.22 -5.85 0.25
CA MET A 33 -7.81 -5.66 0.59
C MET A 33 -6.84 -6.27 -0.43
N PRO A 34 -5.63 -5.70 -0.57
CA PRO A 34 -4.57 -6.29 -1.39
C PRO A 34 -3.95 -7.53 -0.72
N LEU A 35 -3.73 -8.58 -1.51
CA LEU A 35 -3.05 -9.82 -1.11
C LEU A 35 -1.58 -9.85 -1.58
N GLY A 36 -1.26 -9.13 -2.65
CA GLY A 36 0.09 -9.08 -3.19
C GLY A 36 0.17 -8.16 -4.39
N PHE A 37 1.38 -7.78 -4.80
CA PHE A 37 1.58 -6.94 -5.98
C PHE A 37 2.85 -7.31 -6.74
N ARG A 38 2.89 -6.97 -8.03
CA ARG A 38 4.07 -7.15 -8.88
C ARG A 38 4.74 -5.82 -9.18
N HIS A 39 6.04 -5.75 -8.94
CA HIS A 39 6.89 -4.61 -9.25
C HIS A 39 8.14 -5.07 -9.99
N ARG A 40 8.42 -4.50 -11.16
CA ARG A 40 9.66 -4.76 -11.93
C ARG A 40 9.93 -6.27 -12.12
N GLY A 41 8.87 -7.06 -12.32
CA GLY A 41 8.93 -8.51 -12.50
C GLY A 41 8.99 -9.34 -11.20
N CYS A 42 9.17 -8.71 -10.04
CA CYS A 42 9.16 -9.37 -8.73
C CYS A 42 7.75 -9.33 -8.11
N TYR A 43 7.33 -10.44 -7.51
CA TYR A 43 6.09 -10.53 -6.74
C TYR A 43 6.36 -10.27 -5.26
N TYR A 44 5.50 -9.48 -4.64
CA TYR A 44 5.57 -9.08 -3.24
C TYR A 44 4.26 -9.50 -2.57
N GLU A 45 4.33 -10.53 -1.75
CA GLU A 45 3.20 -11.01 -0.95
C GLU A 45 2.94 -10.04 0.21
N VAL A 46 1.67 -9.66 0.40
CA VAL A 46 1.24 -8.89 1.56
C VAL A 46 1.09 -9.83 2.74
N THR A 47 1.97 -9.69 3.73
CA THR A 47 1.95 -10.50 4.95
C THR A 47 1.10 -9.88 6.05
N GLU A 48 0.90 -8.56 6.01
CA GLU A 48 0.15 -7.82 7.03
C GLU A 48 -0.43 -6.54 6.42
N LEU A 49 -1.70 -6.25 6.70
CA LEU A 49 -2.30 -4.93 6.44
C LEU A 49 -2.14 -4.07 7.70
N ILE A 50 -1.28 -3.05 7.64
CA ILE A 50 -0.99 -2.14 8.75
C ILE A 50 -2.13 -1.13 8.94
N GLY A 51 -2.74 -0.69 7.83
CA GLY A 51 -3.88 0.21 7.87
C GLY A 51 -4.44 0.53 6.49
N SER A 52 -5.66 1.07 6.47
CA SER A 52 -6.35 1.55 5.28
C SER A 52 -6.91 2.94 5.54
N PHE A 53 -6.69 3.86 4.60
CA PHE A 53 -7.07 5.27 4.73
C PHE A 53 -7.90 5.70 3.53
N ARG A 54 -8.99 6.40 3.80
CA ARG A 54 -9.84 7.04 2.79
C ARG A 54 -9.85 8.54 3.07
N GLN A 55 -9.84 9.36 2.02
CA GLN A 55 -9.96 10.81 2.20
C GLN A 55 -11.36 11.20 2.66
N SER A 56 -12.39 10.52 2.15
CA SER A 56 -13.77 10.70 2.58
C SER A 56 -14.56 9.39 2.46
N PRO A 57 -15.71 9.24 3.14
CA PRO A 57 -16.57 8.06 2.98
C PRO A 57 -17.09 7.88 1.54
N ASP A 58 -17.26 8.99 0.82
CA ASP A 58 -17.80 9.03 -0.53
C ASP A 58 -16.70 8.87 -1.61
N ASP A 59 -15.43 8.89 -1.22
CA ASP A 59 -14.29 8.65 -2.10
C ASP A 59 -13.98 7.14 -2.15
N PRO A 60 -14.11 6.49 -3.31
CA PRO A 60 -13.77 5.08 -3.50
C PRO A 60 -12.25 4.82 -3.44
N SER A 61 -11.45 5.87 -3.48
CA SER A 61 -10.00 5.76 -3.43
C SER A 61 -9.54 5.35 -2.03
N VAL A 62 -8.61 4.40 -1.97
CA VAL A 62 -8.11 3.85 -0.71
C VAL A 62 -6.60 3.75 -0.74
N LEU A 63 -5.95 4.30 0.29
CA LEU A 63 -4.53 4.07 0.56
C LEU A 63 -4.39 2.90 1.54
N TYR A 64 -3.75 1.83 1.11
CA TYR A 64 -3.41 0.67 1.94
C TYR A 64 -1.95 0.73 2.34
N LEU A 65 -1.66 0.63 3.64
CA LEU A 65 -0.31 0.47 4.15
C LEU A 65 -0.09 -1.01 4.46
N VAL A 66 0.79 -1.66 3.71
CA VAL A 66 0.99 -3.11 3.73
C VAL A 66 2.43 -3.47 4.06
N ARG A 67 2.62 -4.56 4.80
CA ARG A 67 3.93 -5.17 5.03
C ARG A 67 4.12 -6.33 4.05
N THR A 68 5.33 -6.43 3.55
CA THR A 68 5.83 -7.58 2.79
C THR A 68 7.14 -8.05 3.43
N GLN A 69 7.71 -9.16 2.95
CA GLN A 69 9.05 -9.59 3.38
C GLN A 69 10.16 -8.60 3.03
N ALA A 70 9.96 -7.79 1.97
CA ALA A 70 10.95 -6.85 1.48
C ALA A 70 10.89 -5.48 2.18
N GLY A 71 9.80 -5.19 2.91
CA GLY A 71 9.59 -3.87 3.51
C GLY A 71 8.12 -3.49 3.61
N ILE A 72 7.87 -2.24 3.95
CA ILE A 72 6.52 -1.68 4.03
C ILE A 72 6.26 -0.83 2.79
N TYR A 73 5.06 -0.99 2.25
CA TYR A 73 4.63 -0.35 1.02
C TYR A 73 3.29 0.34 1.27
N ALA A 74 3.09 1.51 0.68
CA ALA A 74 1.76 2.06 0.54
C ALA A 74 1.26 1.91 -0.90
N LEU A 75 0.07 1.34 -1.02
CA LEU A 75 -0.61 1.04 -2.27
C LEU A 75 -1.85 1.92 -2.34
N TYR A 76 -1.96 2.75 -3.36
CA TYR A 76 -3.13 3.57 -3.59
C TYR A 76 -4.00 2.90 -4.66
N LEU A 77 -5.29 2.85 -4.39
CA LEU A 77 -6.31 2.34 -5.30
C LEU A 77 -7.08 3.56 -5.79
N ASP A 78 -6.98 3.85 -7.08
CA ASP A 78 -7.72 4.95 -7.70
C ASP A 78 -9.07 4.44 -8.25
N LEU A 79 -10.03 5.35 -8.28
CA LEU A 79 -11.43 5.24 -8.68
C LEU A 79 -11.70 4.55 -10.02
N TRP A 80 -10.70 4.52 -10.91
CA TRP A 80 -10.83 4.01 -12.28
C TRP A 80 -10.49 2.51 -12.41
N GLY A 81 -10.27 1.81 -11.29
CA GLY A 81 -9.87 0.40 -11.28
C GLY A 81 -8.39 0.19 -11.64
N GLU A 82 -7.63 1.28 -11.79
CA GLU A 82 -6.18 1.26 -11.94
C GLU A 82 -5.54 1.52 -10.56
N MET A 83 -4.74 0.58 -10.09
CA MET A 83 -3.96 0.77 -8.86
C MET A 83 -2.71 1.59 -9.16
N ILE A 84 -2.77 2.86 -8.80
CA ILE A 84 -1.67 3.81 -8.87
C ILE A 84 -0.98 3.82 -7.50
N ARG A 85 0.34 3.65 -7.44
CA ARG A 85 1.16 3.61 -6.20
C ARG A 85 1.02 4.83 -5.26
N VAL A 86 1.55 4.82 -4.02
CA VAL A 86 2.97 5.12 -3.67
C VAL A 86 3.25 4.95 -2.16
N CYS A 87 4.39 4.32 -1.78
CA CYS A 87 5.45 4.77 -0.83
C CYS A 87 6.25 3.58 -0.24
N PHE A 88 7.60 3.65 -0.20
CA PHE A 88 8.47 2.69 0.53
C PHE A 88 8.83 3.22 1.92
N ILE A 89 8.89 2.35 2.93
CA ILE A 89 9.41 2.63 4.28
C ILE A 89 10.45 1.57 4.65
#